data_AF-X0YJY3-F1
#
_entry.id   AF-X0YJY3-F1
#
_cell.length_a   1.000
_cell.length_b   1.000
_cell.length_c   1.000
_cell.angle_alpha   90.00
_cell.angle_beta   90.00
_cell.angle_gamma   90.00
#
_symmetry.space_group_name_H-M   'P 1'
#
loop_
_entity.id
_entity.type
_entity.pdbx_description
1 polymer ?
#
loop_
_entity_poly.entity_id
_entity_poly.type
_entity_poly.pdbx_seq_one_letter_code
_entity_poly.pdbx_strand_id
1 'polypeptide(L)'
;FAPFFQISTVQLGLSIVGGGMIFWLGIAMFRARTEIVHQGKDLPYNAFVAGILTSGFNPFFLVWWATIGSMLIMRFLEFGTRELMVFIVVHWLVDLVWLSLVSNLVYRTRSLWGRKFHEWLFIACSLLLIGFGGWFVVEGIQIVV
;
A
#
# COMPACT_ATOMS: atom_id res chain seq x y z
N PHE A 1 -23.60 -3.23 2.98
CA PHE A 1 -22.37 -2.59 2.46
C PHE A 1 -21.98 -3.07 1.05
N ALA A 2 -22.27 -4.32 0.65
CA ALA A 2 -22.04 -4.82 -0.70
C ALA A 2 -22.81 -4.14 -1.86
N PRO A 3 -24.08 -3.66 -1.72
CA PRO A 3 -24.82 -3.14 -2.88
C PRO A 3 -24.35 -1.74 -3.33
N PHE A 4 -23.64 -0.99 -2.49
CA PHE A 4 -23.11 0.33 -2.85
C PHE A 4 -21.94 0.25 -3.84
N PHE A 5 -21.14 -0.82 -3.75
CA PHE A 5 -20.05 -1.10 -4.69
C PHE A 5 -20.52 -1.76 -6.00
N GLN A 6 -21.79 -2.17 -6.09
CA GLN A 6 -22.39 -2.73 -7.31
C GLN A 6 -22.97 -1.66 -8.25
N ILE A 7 -22.94 -0.38 -7.84
CA ILE A 7 -23.29 0.73 -8.73
C ILE A 7 -22.11 0.92 -9.69
N SER A 8 -22.30 0.56 -10.96
CA SER A 8 -21.28 0.62 -12.01
C SER A 8 -20.58 1.98 -12.08
N THR A 9 -21.28 3.07 -11.78
CA THR A 9 -20.74 4.43 -11.73
C THR A 9 -19.74 4.66 -10.59
N VAL A 10 -19.98 4.09 -9.41
CA VAL A 10 -19.07 4.19 -8.25
C VAL A 10 -17.84 3.35 -8.49
N GLN A 11 -18.01 2.14 -9.05
CA GLN A 11 -16.90 1.27 -9.40
C GLN A 11 -16.03 1.88 -10.50
N LEU A 12 -16.64 2.48 -11.53
CA LEU A 12 -15.93 3.24 -12.57
C LEU A 12 -15.13 4.41 -11.98
N GLY A 13 -15.77 5.22 -11.14
CA GLY A 13 -15.11 6.38 -10.51
C GLY A 13 -13.90 5.95 -9.66
N LEU A 14 -14.05 4.88 -8.88
CA LEU A 14 -12.97 4.32 -8.08
C LEU A 14 -11.85 3.73 -8.94
N SER A 15 -12.17 3.01 -10.02
CA SER A 15 -11.17 2.41 -10.90
C SER A 15 -10.37 3.46 -11.68
N ILE A 16 -11.01 4.52 -12.19
CA ILE A 16 -10.32 5.59 -12.91
C ILE A 16 -9.48 6.45 -11.96
N VAL A 17 -10.05 6.89 -10.84
CA VAL A 17 -9.34 7.75 -9.87
C VAL A 17 -8.23 6.97 -9.18
N GLY A 18 -8.52 5.76 -8.73
CA GLY A 18 -7.54 4.87 -8.08
C GLY A 18 -6.45 4.42 -9.04
N GLY A 19 -6.81 3.94 -10.24
CA GLY A 19 -5.86 3.53 -11.26
C GLY A 19 -4.98 4.68 -11.75
N GLY A 20 -5.57 5.86 -11.99
CA GLY A 20 -4.85 7.08 -12.35
C GLY A 20 -3.88 7.55 -11.26
N MET A 21 -4.28 7.47 -9.99
CA MET A 21 -3.41 7.80 -8.86
C MET A 21 -2.22 6.83 -8.76
N ILE A 22 -2.46 5.52 -8.88
CA ILE A 22 -1.41 4.49 -8.86
C ILE A 22 -0.43 4.69 -10.03
N PHE A 23 -0.96 4.98 -11.22
CA PHE A 23 -0.15 5.25 -12.41
C PHE A 23 0.73 6.49 -12.22
N TRP A 24 0.16 7.59 -11.73
CA TRP A 24 0.89 8.82 -11.44
C TRP A 24 1.97 8.60 -10.36
N LEU A 25 1.65 7.86 -9.29
CA LEU A 25 2.61 7.48 -8.26
C LEU A 25 3.79 6.69 -8.84
N GLY A 26 3.52 5.75 -9.76
CA GLY A 26 4.57 5.03 -10.46
C GLY A 26 5.51 5.94 -11.24
N ILE A 27 4.97 6.91 -12.00
CA ILE A 27 5.79 7.90 -12.73
C ILE A 27 6.58 8.80 -11.77
N ALA A 28 5.93 9.31 -10.72
CA ALA A 28 6.57 10.18 -9.73
C ALA A 28 7.73 9.45 -9.04
N MET A 29 7.52 8.21 -8.63
CA MET A 29 8.55 7.37 -8.01
C MET A 29 9.69 7.07 -8.98
N PHE A 30 9.40 6.78 -10.26
CA PHE A 30 10.44 6.61 -11.27
C PHE A 30 11.27 7.89 -11.43
N ARG A 31 10.66 9.08 -11.50
CA ARG A 31 11.40 10.35 -11.67
C ARG A 31 12.23 10.70 -10.44
N ALA A 32 11.71 10.45 -9.24
CA ALA A 32 12.39 10.76 -7.98
C ALA A 32 13.48 9.75 -7.59
N ARG A 33 13.53 8.56 -8.21
CA ARG A 33 14.44 7.46 -7.85
C ARG A 33 15.90 7.88 -7.73
N THR A 34 16.41 8.66 -8.70
CA THR A 34 17.82 9.01 -8.78
C THR A 34 18.17 10.05 -7.70
N GLU A 35 17.27 10.99 -7.43
CA GLU A 35 17.45 11.98 -6.35
C GLU A 35 17.41 11.32 -4.97
N ILE A 36 16.47 10.39 -4.74
CA ILE A 36 16.35 9.68 -3.45
C ILE A 36 17.59 8.80 -3.18
N VAL A 37 18.09 8.08 -4.19
CA VAL A 37 19.25 7.17 -4.06
C VAL A 37 20.59 7.92 -4.02
N HIS A 38 20.71 9.05 -4.72
CA HIS A 38 21.97 9.81 -4.79
C HIS A 38 22.08 10.96 -3.79
N GLN A 39 20.99 11.66 -3.50
CA GLN A 39 20.96 12.83 -2.62
C GLN A 39 20.36 12.56 -1.25
N GLY A 40 20.04 11.30 -0.92
CA GLY A 40 19.44 10.87 0.35
C GLY A 40 20.13 11.48 1.57
N LYS A 41 19.69 12.68 1.95
CA LYS A 41 20.02 13.30 3.22
C LYS A 41 19.26 12.50 4.26
N ASP A 42 19.97 12.08 5.30
CA ASP A 42 19.32 11.54 6.47
C ASP A 42 18.27 12.55 6.93
N LEU A 43 17.02 12.09 7.02
CA LEU A 43 15.94 12.92 7.54
C LEU A 43 16.33 13.32 8.96
N PRO A 44 16.01 14.55 9.40
CA PRO A 44 16.27 15.00 10.77
C PRO A 44 15.41 14.26 11.82
N TYR A 45 14.64 13.24 11.39
CA TYR A 45 13.69 12.49 12.19
C TYR A 45 14.16 11.05 12.36
N ASN A 46 14.02 10.52 13.57
CA ASN A 46 14.28 9.11 13.86
C ASN A 46 13.36 8.19 13.05
N ALA A 47 13.84 6.99 12.71
CA ALA A 47 13.10 5.99 11.94
C ALA A 47 11.70 5.68 12.49
N PHE A 48 11.52 5.78 13.81
CA PHE A 48 10.22 5.64 14.47
C PHE A 48 9.22 6.72 14.06
N VAL A 49 9.63 8.00 14.08
CA VAL A 49 8.80 9.13 13.67
C VAL A 49 8.50 9.06 12.18
N ALA A 50 9.52 8.73 11.37
CA ALA A 50 9.34 8.50 9.94
C ALA A 50 8.29 7.39 9.69
N GLY A 51 8.33 6.28 10.46
CA GLY A 51 7.37 5.18 10.37
C GLY A 51 5.94 5.58 10.74
N ILE A 52 5.75 6.41 11.77
CA ILE A 52 4.42 6.95 12.14
C ILE A 52 3.87 7.81 11.00
N LEU A 53 4.68 8.74 10.49
CA LEU A 53 4.27 9.64 9.42
C LEU A 53 3.96 8.86 8.15
N THR A 54 4.84 7.96 7.73
CA THR A 54 4.61 7.17 6.51
C THR A 54 3.39 6.26 6.66
N SER A 55 3.14 5.66 7.82
CA SER A 55 1.94 4.84 8.04
C SER A 55 0.65 5.67 8.06
N GLY A 56 0.63 6.77 8.81
CA GLY A 56 -0.54 7.63 8.96
C GLY A 56 -0.94 8.38 7.69
N PHE A 57 0.05 8.77 6.88
CA PHE A 57 -0.17 9.43 5.60
C PHE A 57 -0.18 8.47 4.40
N ASN A 58 -0.15 7.14 4.63
CA ASN A 58 -0.23 6.17 3.54
C ASN A 58 -1.67 6.07 3.03
N PRO A 59 -1.98 6.55 1.81
CA PRO A 59 -3.35 6.51 1.29
C PRO A 59 -3.86 5.08 1.14
N PHE A 60 -2.98 4.13 0.80
CA PHE A 60 -3.34 2.73 0.64
C PHE A 60 -3.74 2.09 1.97
N PHE A 61 -3.06 2.44 3.06
CA PHE A 61 -3.42 1.94 4.40
C PHE A 61 -4.82 2.39 4.80
N LEU A 62 -5.13 3.67 4.57
CA LEU A 62 -6.45 4.23 4.88
C LEU A 62 -7.56 3.63 3.99
N VAL A 63 -7.31 3.51 2.69
CA VAL A 63 -8.26 2.91 1.73
C VAL A 63 -8.50 1.43 2.06
N TRP A 64 -7.47 0.68 2.45
CA TRP A 64 -7.60 -0.71 2.87
C TRP A 64 -8.51 -0.86 4.10
N TRP A 65 -8.32 -0.02 5.13
CA TRP A 65 -9.19 -0.02 6.31
C TRP A 65 -10.63 0.38 5.98
N ALA A 66 -10.81 1.36 5.09
CA ALA A 66 -12.14 1.77 4.64
C ALA A 66 -12.89 0.67 3.88
N THR A 67 -12.17 -0.20 3.16
CA THR A 67 -12.74 -1.24 2.29
C THR A 67 -12.73 -2.63 2.93
N ILE A 68 -11.58 -3.30 2.91
CA ILE A 68 -11.41 -4.68 3.38
C ILE A 68 -11.48 -4.73 4.91
N GLY A 69 -10.85 -3.77 5.59
CA GLY A 69 -10.83 -3.72 7.06
C GLY A 69 -12.24 -3.59 7.64
N SER A 70 -13.05 -2.66 7.11
CA SER A 70 -14.43 -2.48 7.54
C SER A 70 -15.29 -3.72 7.31
N MET A 71 -15.12 -4.40 6.17
CA MET A 71 -15.81 -5.65 5.86
C MET A 71 -15.44 -6.78 6.83
N LEU A 72 -14.15 -6.92 7.18
CA LEU A 72 -13.69 -7.92 8.14
C LEU A 72 -14.24 -7.65 9.54
N ILE A 73 -14.20 -6.39 10.00
CA ILE A 73 -14.78 -6.00 11.29
C ILE A 73 -16.26 -6.37 11.36
N MET A 74 -17.05 -6.00 10.34
CA MET A 74 -18.48 -6.29 10.31
C MET A 74 -18.74 -7.79 10.35
N ARG A 75 -17.98 -8.58 9.59
CA ARG A 75 -18.11 -10.03 9.57
C ARG A 75 -17.82 -10.66 10.93
N PHE A 76 -16.78 -10.22 11.63
CA PHE A 76 -16.47 -10.75 12.96
C PHE A 76 -17.42 -10.25 14.05
N LEU A 77 -17.97 -9.04 13.91
CA LEU A 77 -19.03 -8.54 14.77
C LEU A 77 -20.31 -9.39 14.72
N GLU A 78 -20.63 -9.99 13.57
CA GLU A 78 -21.77 -10.92 13.45
C GLU A 78 -21.59 -12.18 14.32
N PHE A 79 -20.36 -12.63 14.54
CA PHE A 79 -20.05 -13.77 15.41
C PHE A 79 -19.96 -13.38 16.89
N GLY A 80 -19.75 -12.10 17.19
CA GLY A 80 -19.73 -11.55 18.54
C GLY A 80 -18.51 -10.66 18.82
N THR A 81 -18.58 -9.91 19.93
CA THR A 81 -17.51 -8.97 20.31
C THR A 81 -16.24 -9.69 20.78
N ARG A 82 -16.35 -10.92 21.27
CA ARG A 82 -15.20 -11.73 21.71
C ARG A 82 -14.34 -12.14 20.51
N GLU A 83 -14.98 -12.56 19.44
CA GLU A 83 -14.40 -13.00 18.18
C GLU A 83 -13.69 -11.84 17.48
N LEU A 84 -14.31 -10.65 17.50
CA LEU A 84 -13.65 -9.42 17.03
C LEU A 84 -12.37 -9.12 17.82
N MET A 85 -12.38 -9.23 19.15
CA MET A 85 -11.17 -8.98 19.95
C MET A 85 -10.05 -9.98 19.63
N VAL A 86 -10.40 -11.27 19.49
CA VAL A 86 -9.41 -12.29 19.08
C VAL A 86 -8.87 -11.98 17.69
N PHE A 87 -9.72 -11.61 16.74
CA PHE A 87 -9.30 -11.20 15.40
C PHE A 87 -8.32 -10.02 15.43
N ILE A 88 -8.64 -8.95 16.16
CA ILE A 88 -7.77 -7.77 16.26
C ILE A 88 -6.40 -8.15 16.81
N VAL A 89 -6.36 -8.92 17.91
CA VAL A 89 -5.10 -9.32 18.55
C VAL A 89 -4.27 -10.19 17.61
N VAL A 90 -4.88 -11.22 17.01
CA VAL A 90 -4.17 -12.12 16.09
C VAL A 90 -3.68 -11.37 14.85
N HIS A 91 -4.51 -10.52 14.28
CA HIS A 91 -4.16 -9.72 13.10
C HIS A 91 -2.95 -8.83 13.38
N TRP A 92 -2.96 -8.07 14.48
CA TRP A 92 -1.83 -7.23 14.86
C TRP A 92 -0.56 -8.03 15.17
N LEU A 93 -0.68 -9.21 15.78
CA LEU A 93 0.47 -10.07 16.02
C LEU A 93 1.08 -10.59 14.73
N VAL A 94 0.25 -10.97 13.75
CA VAL A 94 0.72 -11.38 12.42
C VAL A 94 1.45 -10.23 11.73
N ASP A 95 0.89 -9.03 11.78
CA ASP A 95 1.54 -7.83 11.23
C ASP A 95 2.88 -7.55 11.93
N LEU A 96 2.93 -7.64 13.26
CA LEU A 96 4.14 -7.43 14.04
C LEU A 96 5.22 -8.45 13.67
N VAL A 97 4.87 -9.73 13.59
CA VAL A 97 5.79 -10.81 13.20
C VAL A 97 6.30 -10.57 11.77
N TRP A 98 5.39 -10.28 10.84
CA TRP A 98 5.73 -10.07 9.43
C TRP A 98 6.65 -8.86 9.24
N LEU A 99 6.27 -7.70 9.78
CA LEU A 99 7.06 -6.47 9.65
C LEU A 99 8.41 -6.59 10.34
N SER A 100 8.48 -7.27 11.50
CA SER A 100 9.75 -7.53 12.18
C SER A 100 10.64 -8.47 11.39
N LEU A 101 10.07 -9.51 10.77
CA LEU A 101 10.79 -10.43 9.89
C LEU A 101 11.37 -9.69 8.69
N VAL A 102 10.54 -8.89 7.99
CA VAL A 102 10.97 -8.09 6.84
C VAL A 102 12.05 -7.08 7.25
N SER A 103 11.86 -6.38 8.37
CA SER A 103 12.85 -5.43 8.90
C SER A 103 14.19 -6.10 9.21
N ASN A 104 14.18 -7.26 9.86
CA ASN A 104 15.39 -8.02 10.16
C ASN A 104 16.06 -8.58 8.89
N LEU A 105 15.28 -9.04 7.91
CA LEU A 105 15.80 -9.53 6.64
C LEU A 105 16.49 -8.40 5.86
N VAL A 106 15.87 -7.22 5.78
CA VAL A 106 16.46 -6.02 5.15
C VAL A 106 17.70 -5.58 5.91
N TYR A 107 17.67 -5.57 7.25
CA TYR A 107 18.82 -5.22 8.07
C TYR A 107 20.01 -6.16 7.83
N ARG A 108 19.78 -7.49 7.80
CA ARG A 108 20.82 -8.49 7.53
C ARG A 108 21.36 -8.43 6.10
N THR A 109 20.50 -8.13 5.13
CA THR A 109 20.90 -8.03 3.72
C THR A 109 21.43 -6.65 3.35
N ARG A 110 21.44 -5.68 4.26
CA ARG A 110 21.87 -4.29 4.00
C ARG A 110 23.24 -4.16 3.32
N SER A 111 24.19 -5.04 3.60
CA SER A 111 25.52 -5.01 2.94
C SER A 111 25.47 -5.36 1.45
N LEU A 112 24.46 -6.12 1.02
CA LEU A 112 24.20 -6.47 -0.38
C LEU A 112 23.36 -5.39 -1.10
N TRP A 113 22.69 -4.53 -0.34
CA TRP A 113 21.85 -3.45 -0.85
C TRP A 113 22.68 -2.21 -1.19
N GLY A 114 23.50 -2.30 -2.23
CA GLY A 114 24.20 -1.14 -2.80
C GLY A 114 23.24 -0.12 -3.45
N ARG A 115 23.75 1.07 -3.79
CA ARG A 115 22.96 2.11 -4.50
C ARG A 115 22.28 1.60 -5.78
N LYS A 116 22.99 0.79 -6.56
CA LYS A 116 22.46 0.20 -7.81
C LYS A 116 21.26 -0.73 -7.58
N PHE A 117 21.27 -1.47 -6.46
CA PHE A 117 20.17 -2.38 -6.13
C PHE A 117 18.92 -1.60 -5.68
N HIS A 118 19.10 -0.57 -4.86
CA HIS A 118 18.00 0.33 -4.49
C HIS A 118 17.37 0.99 -5.72
N GLU A 119 18.19 1.49 -6.65
CA GLU A 119 17.68 2.11 -7.88
C GLU A 119 16.89 1.11 -8.74
N TRP A 120 17.42 -0.12 -8.92
CA TRP A 120 16.69 -1.18 -9.62
C TRP A 120 15.38 -1.57 -8.95
N LEU A 121 15.35 -1.62 -7.61
CA LEU A 121 14.14 -1.89 -6.85
C LEU A 121 13.09 -0.78 -7.08
N PHE A 122 13.49 0.49 -7.01
CA PHE A 122 12.59 1.61 -7.32
C PHE A 122 12.06 1.55 -8.75
N ILE A 123 12.90 1.19 -9.73
CA ILE A 123 12.47 1.00 -11.12
C ILE A 123 11.45 -0.13 -11.21
N ALA A 124 11.73 -1.30 -10.65
CA ALA A 124 10.84 -2.45 -10.69
C ALA A 124 9.48 -2.13 -10.03
N CYS A 125 9.48 -1.54 -8.84
CA CYS A 125 8.26 -1.10 -8.17
C CYS A 125 7.49 -0.06 -8.99
N SER A 126 8.20 0.89 -9.64
CA SER A 126 7.54 1.92 -10.45
C SER A 126 6.85 1.35 -11.69
N LEU A 127 7.49 0.38 -12.35
CA LEU A 127 6.93 -0.32 -13.50
C LEU A 127 5.70 -1.14 -13.11
N LEU A 128 5.76 -1.82 -11.95
CA LEU A 128 4.61 -2.54 -11.42
C LEU A 128 3.44 -1.59 -11.12
N LEU A 129 3.69 -0.45 -10.47
CA LEU A 129 2.65 0.55 -10.21
C LEU A 129 2.05 1.10 -11.52
N ILE A 130 2.88 1.44 -12.50
CA ILE A 130 2.42 1.88 -13.82
C ILE A 130 1.56 0.79 -14.49
N GLY A 131 2.00 -0.47 -14.44
CA GLY A 131 1.27 -1.61 -15.00
C GLY A 131 -0.09 -1.82 -14.33
N PHE A 132 -0.13 -1.88 -13.00
CA PHE A 132 -1.38 -2.04 -12.25
C PHE A 132 -2.30 -0.83 -12.39
N GLY A 133 -1.77 0.38 -12.36
CA GLY A 133 -2.55 1.61 -12.56
C GLY A 133 -3.21 1.64 -13.94
N GLY A 134 -2.45 1.32 -14.99
CA GLY A 134 -2.98 1.21 -16.34
C GLY A 134 -4.04 0.10 -16.47
N TRP A 135 -3.79 -1.07 -15.88
CA TRP A 135 -4.74 -2.17 -15.84
C TRP A 135 -6.07 -1.77 -15.19
N PHE A 136 -6.03 -1.14 -14.01
CA PHE A 136 -7.25 -0.69 -13.32
C PHE A 136 -8.05 0.34 -14.11
N VAL A 137 -7.38 1.24 -14.84
CA VAL A 137 -8.08 2.19 -15.73
C VAL A 137 -8.76 1.47 -16.88
N VAL A 138 -8.08 0.53 -17.54
CA VAL A 138 -8.65 -0.26 -18.65
C VAL A 138 -9.84 -1.10 -18.18
N GLU A 139 -9.70 -1.79 -17.06
CA GLU A 139 -10.78 -2.57 -16.45
C GLU A 139 -11.97 -1.68 -16.08
N GLY A 140 -11.71 -0.49 -15.53
CA GLY A 140 -12.75 0.52 -15.28
C GLY A 140 -13.53 0.90 -16.53
N ILE A 141 -12.84 1.17 -17.65
CA ILE A 141 -13.48 1.51 -18.93
C ILE A 141 -14.30 0.33 -19.47
N GLN A 142 -13.79 -0.89 -19.39
CA GLN A 142 -14.49 -2.10 -19.84
C GLN A 142 -15.75 -2.43 -19.04
N ILE A 143 -15.88 -1.96 -17.79
CA ILE A 143 -17.11 -2.14 -17.00
C ILE A 143 -18.29 -1.34 -17.58
N VAL A 144 -18.03 -0.30 -18.37
CA VAL A 144 -19.04 0.64 -18.89
C VAL A 144 -19.38 0.40 -20.36
N VAL A 145 -18.49 -0.25 -21.11
CA VAL A 145 -18.68 -0.61 -22.53
C VAL A 145 -19.39 -1.95 -22.64
#